data_AF-A0A512DQM1-F1
#
_entry.id   AF-A0A512DQM1-F1
#
_cell.length_a   1.000
_cell.length_b   1.000
_cell.length_c   1.000
_cell.angle_alpha   90.00
_cell.angle_beta   90.00
_cell.angle_gamma   90.00
#
_symmetry.space_group_name_H-M   'P 1'
#
loop_
_entity.id
_entity.type
_entity.pdbx_description
1 polymer ?
#
loop_
_entity_poly.entity_id
_entity_poly.type
_entity_poly.pdbx_seq_one_letter_code
_entity_poly.pdbx_strand_id
1 'polypeptide(L)'
;MPGPGSVTVDLGSSPGGWTWVLHELGADVISIDKAPLAPAIAALPRVDFRKQSAFALTPADLGPLDWLCSDVICYPERLLRLVKTWIDSGLCRNFICTIKFQGPTDHEITREFAAIPGSRVVHLHHNKHELTWMLIGDAKSS
;
A
#
# COMPACT_ATOMS: atom_id res chain seq x y z
N MET A 1 -9.06 -2.76 10.41
CA MET A 1 -9.39 -2.14 9.11
C MET A 1 -9.10 -0.65 9.20
N PRO A 2 -8.78 0.05 8.10
CA PRO A 2 -8.70 1.52 8.10
C PRO A 2 -10.01 2.13 8.61
N GLY A 3 -9.92 3.23 9.36
CA GLY A 3 -11.07 3.85 9.99
C GLY A 3 -10.78 5.27 10.50
N PRO A 4 -11.76 5.93 11.14
CA PRO A 4 -11.57 7.22 11.77
C PRO A 4 -10.34 7.25 12.69
N GLY A 5 -9.47 8.25 12.50
CA GLY A 5 -8.23 8.42 13.26
C GLY A 5 -7.08 7.50 12.84
N SER A 6 -7.24 6.68 11.79
CA SER A 6 -6.14 5.92 11.19
C SER A 6 -5.42 6.77 10.14
N VAL A 7 -4.09 6.77 10.16
CA VAL A 7 -3.28 7.38 9.09
C VAL A 7 -2.90 6.31 8.08
N THR A 8 -3.27 6.52 6.81
CA THR A 8 -3.04 5.57 5.72
C THR A 8 -2.24 6.22 4.60
N VAL A 9 -1.32 5.49 3.98
CA VAL A 9 -0.73 5.89 2.71
C VAL A 9 -1.30 5.05 1.56
N ASP A 10 -1.63 5.70 0.44
CA ASP A 10 -1.95 5.06 -0.84
C ASP A 10 -0.84 5.35 -1.85
N LEU A 11 -0.08 4.31 -2.20
CA LEU A 11 1.03 4.38 -3.15
C LEU A 11 0.59 4.00 -4.55
N GLY A 12 0.90 4.84 -5.54
CA GLY A 12 0.39 4.66 -6.91
C GLY A 12 -1.08 5.02 -7.00
N SER A 13 -1.48 6.06 -6.26
CA SER A 13 -2.87 6.37 -5.98
C SER A 13 -3.65 6.92 -7.18
N SER A 14 -3.01 7.32 -8.27
CA SER A 14 -3.71 7.91 -9.41
C SER A 14 -4.54 6.87 -10.17
N PRO A 15 -5.81 7.16 -10.55
CA PRO A 15 -6.51 8.45 -10.44
C PRO A 15 -7.27 8.67 -9.11
N GLY A 16 -7.24 7.73 -8.16
CA GLY A 16 -7.76 7.93 -6.81
C GLY A 16 -8.72 6.86 -6.30
N GLY A 17 -8.80 5.69 -6.94
CA GLY A 17 -9.76 4.64 -6.55
C GLY A 17 -9.55 4.14 -5.11
N TRP A 18 -8.31 3.78 -4.77
CA TRP A 18 -7.95 3.38 -3.40
C TRP A 18 -8.03 4.54 -2.42
N THR A 19 -7.48 5.71 -2.77
CA THR A 19 -7.65 6.95 -1.99
C THR A 19 -9.11 7.19 -1.60
N TRP A 20 -10.05 7.05 -2.54
CA TRP A 20 -11.48 7.23 -2.27
C TRP A 20 -12.01 6.19 -1.28
N VAL A 21 -11.75 4.90 -1.51
CA VAL A 21 -12.21 3.84 -0.60
C VAL A 21 -11.69 4.07 0.83
N LEU A 22 -10.41 4.40 0.97
CA LEU A 22 -9.79 4.67 2.27
C LEU A 22 -10.37 5.91 2.95
N HIS A 23 -10.64 6.97 2.18
CA HIS A 23 -11.31 8.17 2.65
C HIS A 23 -12.73 7.88 3.18
N GLU A 24 -13.52 7.08 2.44
CA GLU A 24 -14.88 6.70 2.81
C GLU A 24 -14.93 5.82 4.06
N LEU A 25 -13.88 5.04 4.31
CA LEU A 25 -13.70 4.33 5.59
C LEU A 25 -13.41 5.29 6.76
N GLY A 26 -13.13 6.57 6.49
CA GLY A 26 -12.90 7.60 7.49
C GLY A 26 -11.43 7.85 7.83
N ALA A 27 -10.49 7.23 7.11
CA ALA A 27 -9.05 7.41 7.35
C ALA A 27 -8.55 8.80 6.89
N ASP A 28 -7.41 9.21 7.44
CA ASP A 28 -6.57 10.27 6.89
C ASP A 28 -5.62 9.66 5.87
N VAL A 29 -5.71 10.10 4.61
CA VAL A 29 -5.06 9.46 3.47
C VAL A 29 -3.95 10.34 2.91
N ILE A 30 -2.72 9.85 2.97
CA ILE A 30 -1.58 10.40 2.23
C ILE A 30 -1.52 9.71 0.88
N SER A 31 -1.83 10.44 -0.19
CA SER A 31 -1.92 9.91 -1.54
C SER A 31 -0.66 10.26 -2.34
N ILE A 32 0.05 9.24 -2.83
CA ILE A 32 1.35 9.39 -3.49
C ILE A 32 1.29 8.89 -4.93
N ASP A 33 1.49 9.79 -5.88
CA ASP A 33 1.67 9.43 -7.28
C ASP A 33 2.45 10.51 -8.06
N LYS A 34 3.05 10.14 -9.19
CA LYS A 34 3.62 11.10 -10.14
C LYS A 34 2.55 11.77 -11.01
N ALA A 35 1.43 11.08 -11.23
CA ALA A 35 0.26 11.57 -11.94
C ALA A 35 -0.73 12.24 -10.96
N PRO A 36 -1.50 13.24 -11.41
CA PRO A 36 -2.49 13.89 -10.55
C PRO A 36 -3.66 12.95 -10.24
N LEU A 37 -4.24 13.09 -9.05
CA LEU A 37 -5.55 12.53 -8.75
C LEU A 37 -6.64 13.17 -9.63
N ALA A 38 -7.77 12.47 -9.75
CA ALA A 38 -8.99 13.09 -10.24
C ALA A 38 -9.37 14.29 -9.37
N PRO A 39 -9.78 15.44 -9.94
CA PRO A 39 -10.03 16.67 -9.18
C PRO A 39 -11.01 16.52 -8.01
N ALA A 40 -12.05 15.70 -8.18
CA ALA A 40 -13.02 15.42 -7.12
C ALA A 40 -12.39 14.69 -5.92
N ILE A 41 -11.43 13.80 -6.15
CA ILE A 41 -10.73 13.05 -5.10
C ILE A 41 -9.67 13.95 -4.44
N ALA A 42 -8.94 14.74 -5.23
CA ALA A 42 -7.96 15.69 -4.72
C ALA A 42 -8.58 16.77 -3.80
N ALA A 43 -9.88 17.07 -3.99
CA ALA A 43 -10.61 18.05 -3.20
C ALA A 43 -11.26 17.46 -1.93
N LEU A 44 -11.17 16.14 -1.71
CA LEU A 44 -11.75 15.52 -0.51
C LEU A 44 -11.01 15.98 0.74
N PRO A 45 -11.73 16.22 1.86
CA PRO A 45 -11.08 16.44 3.14
C PRO A 45 -10.29 15.18 3.54
N ARG A 46 -9.29 15.34 4.42
CA ARG A 46 -8.43 14.22 4.88
C ARG A 46 -7.64 13.51 3.76
N VAL A 47 -7.56 14.09 2.55
CA VAL A 47 -6.67 13.63 1.49
C VAL A 47 -5.51 14.61 1.33
N ASP A 48 -4.30 14.15 1.61
CA ASP A 48 -3.04 14.87 1.35
C ASP A 48 -2.36 14.26 0.13
N PHE A 49 -2.50 14.91 -1.03
CA PHE A 49 -1.85 14.46 -2.26
C PHE A 49 -0.44 15.02 -2.40
N ARG A 50 0.55 14.14 -2.59
CA ARG A 50 1.95 14.51 -2.85
C ARG A 50 2.39 13.96 -4.19
N LYS A 51 2.73 14.87 -5.10
CA LYS A 51 3.17 14.54 -6.45
C LYS A 51 4.62 14.04 -6.47
N GLN A 52 4.85 12.76 -6.21
CA GLN A 52 6.18 12.15 -6.16
C GLN A 52 6.17 10.64 -6.42
N SER A 53 7.35 10.04 -6.53
CA SER A 53 7.49 8.60 -6.72
C SER A 53 7.34 7.85 -5.40
N ALA A 54 6.48 6.83 -5.35
CA ALA A 54 6.35 5.93 -4.21
C ALA A 54 7.70 5.30 -3.78
N PHE A 55 8.59 5.03 -4.74
CA PHE A 55 9.91 4.45 -4.48
C PHE A 55 10.99 5.46 -4.04
N ALA A 56 10.66 6.76 -3.98
CA ALA A 56 11.56 7.78 -3.45
C ALA A 56 11.28 8.06 -1.96
N LEU A 57 10.19 7.53 -1.42
CA LEU A 57 9.79 7.71 -0.04
C LEU A 57 10.51 6.74 0.89
N THR A 58 10.89 7.25 2.04
CA THR A 58 11.36 6.48 3.18
C THR A 58 10.34 6.57 4.33
N PRO A 59 10.36 5.63 5.29
CA PRO A 59 9.53 5.73 6.49
C PRO A 59 9.72 7.04 7.27
N ALA A 60 10.92 7.63 7.23
CA ALA A 60 11.20 8.91 7.89
C ALA A 60 10.47 10.10 7.25
N ASP A 61 10.17 10.05 5.95
CA ASP A 61 9.50 11.14 5.23
C ASP A 61 8.02 11.27 5.57
N LEU A 62 7.37 10.17 5.95
CA LEU A 62 5.93 10.14 6.28
C LEU A 62 5.67 9.96 7.78
N GLY A 63 6.60 9.37 8.53
CA GLY A 63 6.42 9.03 9.93
C GLY A 63 5.55 7.78 10.15
N PRO A 64 5.00 7.60 11.35
CA PRO A 64 4.16 6.45 11.69
C PRO A 64 2.85 6.41 10.87
N LEU A 65 2.52 5.22 10.36
CA LEU A 65 1.31 4.92 9.60
C LEU A 65 0.59 3.72 10.22
N ASP A 66 -0.73 3.74 10.21
CA ASP A 66 -1.52 2.56 10.56
C ASP A 66 -1.63 1.60 9.37
N TRP A 67 -1.70 2.13 8.14
CA TRP A 67 -1.88 1.34 6.92
C TRP A 67 -1.01 1.81 5.75
N LEU A 68 -0.47 0.85 4.99
CA LEU A 68 0.16 1.06 3.70
C LEU A 68 -0.58 0.27 2.63
N CYS A 69 -1.23 1.00 1.72
CA CYS A 69 -1.89 0.47 0.54
C CYS A 69 -1.04 0.75 -0.70
N SER A 70 -0.96 -0.19 -1.63
CA SER A 70 -0.21 -0.02 -2.87
C SER A 70 -0.83 -0.80 -4.02
N ASP A 71 -1.14 -0.11 -5.12
CA ASP A 71 -1.50 -0.72 -6.41
C ASP A 71 -0.50 -0.32 -7.52
N VAL A 72 0.72 0.08 -7.13
CA VAL A 72 1.77 0.51 -8.07
C VAL A 72 2.12 -0.61 -9.03
N ILE A 73 2.02 -0.34 -10.34
CA ILE A 73 2.59 -1.21 -11.37
C ILE A 73 4.12 -1.10 -11.32
N CYS A 74 4.75 -2.15 -10.83
CA CYS A 74 6.21 -2.27 -10.73
C CYS A 74 6.64 -3.74 -10.75
N TYR A 75 7.95 -3.95 -10.86
CA TYR A 75 8.54 -5.27 -10.65
C TYR A 75 8.29 -5.73 -9.20
N PRO A 76 7.83 -6.98 -8.97
CA PRO A 76 7.56 -7.52 -7.63
C PRO A 76 8.71 -7.33 -6.64
N GLU A 77 9.97 -7.43 -7.09
CA GLU A 77 11.16 -7.24 -6.26
C GLU A 77 11.23 -5.82 -5.67
N ARG A 78 10.80 -4.82 -6.44
CA ARG A 78 10.79 -3.42 -5.98
C ARG A 78 9.72 -3.21 -4.92
N LEU A 79 8.54 -3.79 -5.10
CA LEU A 79 7.49 -3.77 -4.09
C LEU A 79 7.94 -4.50 -2.82
N LEU A 80 8.59 -5.67 -2.97
CA LEU A 80 9.07 -6.46 -1.83
C LEU A 80 10.09 -5.69 -0.99
N ARG A 81 11.05 -5.01 -1.63
CA ARG A 81 12.01 -4.15 -0.93
C ARG A 81 11.32 -3.00 -0.22
N LEU A 82 10.33 -2.38 -0.85
CA LEU A 82 9.56 -1.30 -0.22
C LEU A 82 8.87 -1.79 1.05
N VAL A 83 8.12 -2.90 0.99
CA VAL A 83 7.40 -3.40 2.17
C VAL A 83 8.35 -3.84 3.28
N LYS A 84 9.48 -4.49 2.94
CA LYS A 84 10.50 -4.89 3.93
C LYS A 84 11.08 -3.67 4.65
N THR A 85 11.44 -2.60 3.92
CA THR A 85 11.91 -1.34 4.54
C THR A 85 10.89 -0.76 5.53
N TRP A 86 9.61 -0.81 5.19
CA TRP A 86 8.55 -0.31 6.06
C TRP A 86 8.34 -1.20 7.29
N ILE A 87 8.35 -2.53 7.12
CA ILE A 87 8.27 -3.50 8.21
C ILE A 87 9.44 -3.31 9.18
N ASP A 88 10.67 -3.26 8.66
CA ASP A 88 11.90 -3.15 9.45
C ASP A 88 11.97 -1.84 10.25
N SER A 89 11.36 -0.76 9.73
CA SER A 89 11.27 0.52 10.44
C SER A 89 10.34 0.50 11.66
N GLY A 90 9.40 -0.45 11.73
CA GLY A 90 8.35 -0.49 12.75
C GLY A 90 7.32 0.65 12.67
N LEU A 91 7.40 1.50 11.64
CA LEU A 91 6.53 2.65 11.46
C LEU A 91 5.22 2.32 10.74
N CYS A 92 5.05 1.10 10.21
CA CYS A 92 3.77 0.62 9.69
C CYS A 92 3.53 -0.83 10.09
N ARG A 93 2.27 -1.16 10.40
CA ARG A 93 1.89 -2.50 10.90
C ARG A 93 0.93 -3.24 9.98
N ASN A 94 0.16 -2.51 9.17
CA ASN A 94 -0.83 -3.11 8.29
C ASN A 94 -0.56 -2.75 6.84
N PHE A 95 -0.65 -3.75 5.97
CA PHE A 95 -0.32 -3.62 4.57
C PHE A 95 -1.36 -4.32 3.71
N ILE A 96 -1.70 -3.69 2.60
CA ILE A 96 -2.42 -4.30 1.49
C ILE A 96 -1.74 -3.86 0.20
N CYS A 97 -1.10 -4.80 -0.50
CA CYS A 97 -0.38 -4.48 -1.74
C CYS A 97 -0.73 -5.43 -2.86
N THR A 98 -0.87 -4.90 -4.07
CA THR A 98 -1.04 -5.72 -5.26
C THR A 98 0.31 -6.05 -5.88
N ILE A 99 0.61 -7.34 -5.98
CA ILE A 99 1.75 -7.87 -6.72
C ILE A 99 1.32 -8.05 -8.18
N LYS A 100 1.91 -7.31 -9.11
CA LYS A 100 1.64 -7.43 -10.54
C LYS A 100 2.69 -8.37 -11.17
N PHE A 101 2.23 -9.44 -11.81
CA PHE A 101 3.13 -10.34 -12.53
C PHE A 101 3.64 -9.67 -13.82
N GLN A 102 4.96 -9.65 -14.01
CA GLN A 102 5.67 -9.09 -15.17
C GLN A 102 6.59 -10.12 -15.86
N GLY A 103 6.87 -11.28 -15.24
CA GLY A 103 7.78 -12.27 -15.81
C GLY A 103 7.89 -13.61 -15.04
N PRO A 104 8.78 -14.51 -15.47
CA PRO A 104 8.90 -15.86 -14.91
C PRO A 104 9.39 -15.93 -13.45
N THR A 105 10.19 -14.95 -13.02
CA THR A 105 10.81 -14.88 -11.69
C THR A 105 9.84 -14.50 -10.56
N ASP A 106 8.65 -14.02 -10.92
CA ASP A 106 7.66 -13.54 -9.97
C ASP A 106 7.15 -14.62 -9.00
N HIS A 107 7.23 -15.90 -9.39
CA HIS A 107 6.88 -17.01 -8.51
C HIS A 107 7.82 -17.12 -7.31
N GLU A 108 9.11 -16.83 -7.48
CA GLU A 108 10.08 -16.81 -6.37
C GLU A 108 9.80 -15.64 -5.44
N ILE A 109 9.55 -14.46 -5.99
CA ILE A 109 9.25 -13.27 -5.21
C ILE A 109 7.92 -13.39 -4.46
N THR A 110 6.92 -14.01 -5.08
CA THR A 110 5.65 -14.31 -4.41
C THR A 110 5.85 -15.23 -3.21
N ARG A 111 6.78 -16.21 -3.31
CA ARG A 111 7.15 -17.05 -2.15
C ARG A 111 7.82 -16.24 -1.04
N GLU A 112 8.66 -15.26 -1.39
CA GLU A 112 9.24 -14.36 -0.38
C GLU A 112 8.18 -13.51 0.32
N PHE A 113 7.20 -12.96 -0.42
CA PHE A 113 6.06 -12.28 0.18
C PHE A 113 5.30 -13.19 1.15
N ALA A 114 5.01 -14.43 0.74
CA ALA A 114 4.31 -15.41 1.57
C ALA A 114 5.13 -15.88 2.79
N ALA A 115 6.47 -15.76 2.74
CA ALA A 115 7.36 -16.11 3.84
C ALA A 115 7.41 -15.03 4.93
N ILE A 116 6.87 -13.82 4.69
CA ILE A 116 6.77 -12.78 5.72
C ILE A 116 5.82 -13.27 6.82
N PRO A 117 6.26 -13.35 8.10
CA PRO A 117 5.45 -13.86 9.19
C PRO A 117 4.12 -13.11 9.35
N GLY A 118 3.02 -13.87 9.52
CA GLY A 118 1.68 -13.30 9.68
C GLY A 118 1.04 -12.78 8.38
N SER A 119 1.75 -12.83 7.26
CA SER A 119 1.23 -12.35 5.98
C SER A 119 0.44 -13.41 5.22
N ARG A 120 -0.33 -12.97 4.24
CA ARG A 120 -1.14 -13.81 3.35
C ARG A 120 -1.02 -13.30 1.93
N VAL A 121 -0.84 -14.23 0.99
CA VAL A 121 -0.97 -13.95 -0.45
C VAL A 121 -2.26 -14.62 -0.91
N VAL A 122 -3.15 -13.85 -1.53
CA VAL A 122 -4.43 -14.35 -2.04
C VAL A 122 -4.61 -13.97 -3.50
N HIS A 123 -5.25 -14.86 -4.24
CA HIS A 123 -5.73 -14.57 -5.58
C HIS A 123 -7.18 -14.10 -5.49
N LEU A 124 -7.41 -12.79 -5.54
CA LEU A 124 -8.76 -12.26 -5.61
C LEU A 124 -9.35 -12.58 -7.00
N HIS A 125 -10.59 -13.02 -7.02
CA HIS A 125 -11.21 -13.59 -8.21
C HIS A 125 -11.51 -12.48 -9.24
N HIS A 126 -10.61 -12.24 -10.21
CA HIS A 126 -10.90 -11.75 -11.57
C HIS A 126 -9.69 -11.56 -12.52
N ASN A 127 -8.43 -11.73 -12.10
CA ASN A 127 -7.29 -11.50 -13.00
C ASN A 127 -6.18 -12.55 -12.86
N LYS A 128 -5.72 -13.13 -13.97
CA LYS A 128 -4.66 -14.16 -14.01
C LYS A 128 -3.24 -13.64 -13.74
N HIS A 129 -3.07 -12.32 -13.57
CA HIS A 129 -1.77 -11.65 -13.60
C HIS A 129 -1.50 -10.77 -12.37
N GLU A 130 -2.29 -10.90 -11.31
CA GLU A 130 -2.01 -10.20 -10.05
C GLU A 130 -2.40 -11.01 -8.82
N LEU A 131 -1.70 -10.75 -7.71
CA LEU A 131 -2.01 -11.28 -6.39
C LEU A 131 -2.13 -10.13 -5.40
N THR A 132 -2.95 -10.32 -4.38
CA THR A 132 -3.02 -9.40 -3.26
C THR A 132 -2.21 -9.99 -2.10
N TRP A 133 -1.20 -9.26 -1.65
CA TRP A 133 -0.48 -9.55 -0.42
C TRP A 133 -1.01 -8.66 0.71
N MET A 134 -1.20 -9.26 1.87
CA MET A 134 -1.70 -8.58 3.07
C MET A 134 -0.88 -9.00 4.28
N LEU A 135 -0.55 -8.04 5.12
CA LEU A 135 0.01 -8.26 6.46
C LEU A 135 -0.82 -7.42 7.42
N ILE A 136 -1.51 -8.05 8.36
CA ILE A 136 -2.30 -7.35 9.37
C ILE A 136 -1.61 -7.59 10.71
N GLY A 137 -1.09 -6.52 11.32
CA GLY A 137 -0.49 -6.61 12.64
C GLY A 137 -1.52 -6.99 13.69
N ASP A 138 -1.08 -7.66 14.75
CA ASP A 138 -1.95 -8.00 15.88
C ASP A 138 -2.58 -6.72 16.47
N ALA A 139 -3.84 -6.85 16.91
CA ALA A 139 -4.55 -5.75 17.55
C ALA A 139 -3.71 -5.19 18.70
N LYS A 140 -3.61 -3.85 18.79
CA LYS A 140 -2.90 -3.17 19.89
C LYS A 140 -3.35 -3.82 21.21
N SER A 141 -2.43 -4.53 21.87
CA SER A 141 -2.58 -4.78 23.31
C SER A 141 -2.60 -3.39 23.93
N SER A 142 -3.76 -3.05 24.49
CA SER A 142 -4.02 -1.74 25.11
C SER A 142 -3.12 -1.49 26.31
#